data_AF-A0A8J8IZ27-F1
#
_entry.id   AF-A0A8J8IZ27-F1
#
_cell.length_a   1.000
_cell.length_b   1.000
_cell.length_c   1.000
_cell.angle_alpha   90.00
_cell.angle_beta   90.00
_cell.angle_gamma   90.00
#
_symmetry.space_group_name_H-M   'P 1'
#
loop_
_entity.id
_entity.type
_entity.pdbx_description
1 polymer ?
#
loop_
_entity_poly.entity_id
_entity_poly.type
_entity_poly.pdbx_seq_one_letter_code
_entity_poly.pdbx_strand_id
1 'polypeptide(L)' 'MPIIVEAVYENGVFKPLKKLKLKNGQKVKIRIELDVSKYYGVFGKASAKELKELEEEAQM' A
#
# COMPACT_ATOMS: atom_id res chain seq x y z
N MET A 1 -15.42 10.62 -4.55
CA MET A 1 -14.08 10.88 -3.98
C MET A 1 -13.62 9.63 -3.24
N PRO A 2 -12.45 9.05 -3.58
CA PRO A 2 -11.84 8.03 -2.75
C PRO A 2 -11.40 8.66 -1.41
N ILE A 3 -11.70 8.00 -0.30
CA ILE A 3 -11.17 8.37 1.02
C ILE A 3 -9.96 7.50 1.31
N ILE A 4 -8.83 8.11 1.63
CA ILE A 4 -7.65 7.39 2.11
C ILE A 4 -7.86 7.11 3.59
N VAL A 5 -7.74 5.86 3.98
CA VAL A 5 -7.88 5.41 5.36
C VAL A 5 -6.58 4.78 5.80
N GLU A 6 -5.94 5.35 6.80
CA GLU A 6 -4.79 4.73 7.46
C GLU A 6 -5.27 3.64 8.41
N ALA A 7 -4.61 2.48 8.36
CA ALA A 7 -4.95 1.32 9.16
C ALA A 7 -3.69 0.57 9.60
N VAL A 8 -3.76 -0.08 10.75
CA VAL A 8 -2.75 -1.03 11.23
C VAL A 8 -3.20 -2.43 10.89
N TYR A 9 -2.31 -3.26 10.37
CA TYR A 9 -2.58 -4.67 10.15
C TYR A 9 -2.12 -5.49 11.35
N GLU A 10 -3.05 -6.11 12.07
CA GLU A 10 -2.76 -6.93 13.24
C GLU A 10 -3.53 -8.24 13.16
N ASN A 11 -2.82 -9.37 13.29
CA ASN A 11 -3.39 -10.71 13.34
C ASN A 11 -4.37 -11.03 12.20
N GLY A 12 -4.06 -10.61 10.96
CA GLY A 12 -4.93 -10.87 9.81
C GLY A 12 -5.97 -9.79 9.52
N VAL A 13 -6.08 -8.74 10.34
CA VAL A 13 -7.16 -7.75 10.28
C VAL A 13 -6.61 -6.33 10.11
N PHE A 14 -7.14 -5.59 9.13
CA PHE A 14 -6.89 -4.14 8.99
C PHE A 14 -7.78 -3.35 9.95
N LYS A 15 -7.15 -2.70 10.94
CA LYS A 15 -7.80 -1.84 11.94
C LYS A 15 -7.59 -0.38 11.58
N PRO A 16 -8.64 0.37 11.19
CA PRO A 16 -8.48 1.76 10.81
C PRO A 16 -8.12 2.64 12.02
N LEU A 17 -7.22 3.60 11.82
CA LEU A 17 -6.83 4.56 12.86
C LEU A 17 -7.97 5.53 13.22
N LYS A 18 -8.94 5.69 12.31
CA LYS A 18 -10.13 6.53 12.50
C LYS A 18 -11.40 5.74 12.21
N LYS A 19 -12.46 6.04 12.97
CA LYS A 19 -13.77 5.39 12.79
C LYS A 19 -14.38 5.74 11.43
N LEU A 20 -14.75 4.72 10.67
CA LEU A 20 -15.42 4.87 9.38
C LEU A 20 -16.93 4.77 9.54
N LYS A 21 -17.66 5.55 8.75
CA LYS A 21 -19.13 5.48 8.64
C LYS A 21 -19.54 4.50 7.54
N LEU A 22 -19.14 3.23 7.67
CA LEU A 22 -19.50 2.15 6.75
C LEU A 22 -20.67 1.33 7.31
N LYS A 23 -21.50 0.77 6.42
CA LYS A 23 -22.56 -0.17 6.83
C LYS A 23 -21.94 -1.53 7.18
N ASN A 24 -22.58 -2.27 8.07
CA ASN A 24 -22.14 -3.64 8.37
C ASN A 24 -22.22 -4.52 7.12
N GLY A 25 -21.18 -5.31 6.85
CA GLY A 25 -21.07 -6.14 5.64
C GLY A 25 -20.78 -5.37 4.33
N GLN A 26 -20.50 -4.06 4.40
CA GLN A 26 -20.17 -3.29 3.20
C GLN A 26 -18.82 -3.74 2.61
N LYS A 27 -18.84 -4.23 1.37
CA LYS A 27 -17.62 -4.57 0.63
C LYS A 27 -16.85 -3.30 0.27
N VAL A 28 -15.55 -3.32 0.51
CA VAL A 28 -14.61 -2.24 0.16
C VAL A 28 -13.43 -2.82 -0.60
N LYS A 29 -12.79 -2.01 -1.44
CA LYS A 29 -11.53 -2.36 -2.09
C LYS A 29 -10.40 -1.71 -1.30
N ILE A 30 -9.39 -2.50 -0.93
CA ILE A 30 -8.20 -2.02 -0.22
C ILE A 30 -7.08 -1.87 -1.24
N ARG A 31 -6.34 -0.76 -1.16
CA ARG A 31 -5.09 -0.56 -1.87
C ARG A 31 -3.98 -0.41 -0.83
N ILE A 32 -2.94 -1.21 -0.97
CA ILE A 32 -1.75 -1.15 -0.11
C ILE A 32 -0.69 -0.40 -0.92
N GLU A 33 -0.24 0.75 -0.40
CA GLU A 33 0.85 1.51 -0.99
C GLU A 33 2.08 1.31 -0.11
N LEU A 34 3.10 0.65 -0.66
CA LEU A 34 4.38 0.46 0.00
C LEU A 34 5.26 1.67 -0.32
N ASP A 35 5.75 2.34 0.72
CA ASP A 35 6.75 3.39 0.53
C ASP A 35 8.11 2.76 0.23
N VAL A 36 8.36 2.53 -1.05
CA VAL A 36 9.64 1.99 -1.54
C VAL A 36 10.75 3.05 -1.52
N SER A 37 10.45 4.30 -1.15
CA SER A 37 11.41 5.41 -1.21
C SER A 37 12.63 5.18 -0.32
N LYS A 38 12.46 4.39 0.74
CA LYS A 38 13.53 4.04 1.69
C LYS A 38 14.57 3.08 1.10
N TYR A 39 14.21 2.37 0.04
CA TYR A 39 15.11 1.43 -0.64
C TYR A 39 16.03 2.13 -1.66
N TYR A 40 15.71 3.34 -2.13
CA TYR A 40 16.57 4.08 -3.07
C TYR A 40 17.99 4.32 -2.56
N GLY A 41 18.17 4.54 -1.25
CA GLY A 41 19.49 4.78 -0.65
C GLY A 41 20.36 3.53 -0.52
N VAL A 42 19.74 2.36 -0.37
CA VAL A 42 20.45 1.07 -0.18
C VAL A 42 20.80 0.43 -1.52
N PHE A 43 19.97 0.62 -2.55
CA PHE A 43 20.18 0.04 -3.89
C PHE A 43 21.10 0.84 -4.82
N GLY A 44 21.89 1.79 -4.28
CA GLY A 44 23.05 2.39 -4.95
C GLY A 44 22.89 2.64 -6.46
N LYS A 45 22.24 3.75 -6.83
CA LYS A 45 22.07 4.17 -8.24
C LYS A 45 21.24 3.23 -9.13
N ALA A 46 20.36 2.38 -8.60
CA ALA A 46 19.27 1.86 -9.42
C ALA A 46 18.40 3.05 -9.84
N SER A 47 18.44 3.40 -11.12
CA SER A 47 17.63 4.50 -11.66
C SER A 47 16.16 4.16 -11.43
N ALA A 48 15.30 5.15 -11.17
CA ALA A 48 13.86 4.92 -10.91
C ALA A 48 13.17 4.06 -11.99
N LYS A 49 13.79 3.93 -13.17
CA LYS A 49 13.36 3.09 -14.28
C LYS A 49 13.52 1.58 -14.00
N GLU A 50 14.64 1.14 -13.43
CA GLU A 50 14.92 -0.28 -13.15
C GLU A 50 13.99 -0.82 -12.05
N LEU A 51 13.67 0.00 -11.05
CA LEU A 51 12.73 -0.37 -10.00
C LEU A 51 11.29 -0.49 -10.52
N LYS A 52 10.91 0.35 -11.49
CA LYS A 52 9.59 0.30 -12.13
C LYS A 52 9.42 -0.97 -12.98
N GLU A 53 10.47 -1.38 -13.68
CA GLU A 53 10.48 -2.63 -14.46
C GLU A 53 10.35 -3.87 -13.54
N LEU A 54 11.03 -3.88 -12.39
CA LEU A 54 10.89 -4.95 -11.39
C LEU A 54 9.50 -4.99 -10.73
N GLU A 55 8.87 -3.83 -10.49
CA GLU A 55 7.49 -3.76 -9.98
C GLU A 55 6.48 -4.31 -11.00
N GLU A 56 6.68 -4.05 -12.30
CA GLU A 56 5.84 -4.58 -13.38
C GLU A 56 6.01 -6.10 -13.54
N GLU A 57 7.24 -6.63 -13.40
CA GLU A 57 7.50 -8.08 -13.42
C GLU A 57 6.87 -8.82 -12.23
N ALA A 58 6.90 -8.24 -11.02
CA ALA A 58 6.31 -8.86 -9.83
C ALA A 58 4.77 -8.90 -9.82
N GLN A 59 4.12 -8.10 -10.67
CA GLN A 59 2.66 -8.05 -10.81
C GLN A 59 2.10 -8.96 -11.93
N MET A 60 2.97 -9.69 -12.64
CA MET A 60 2.59 -10.64 -13.70
C MET A 60 2.29 -12.05 -13.16
#